data_AF-A0A7C5K4N2-F1
#
_entry.id   AF-A0A7C5K4N2-F1
#
_cell.length_a   1.000
_cell.length_b   1.000
_cell.length_c   1.000
_cell.angle_alpha   90.00
_cell.angle_beta   90.00
_cell.angle_gamma   90.00
#
_symmetry.space_group_name_H-M   'P 1'
#
loop_
_entity.id
_entity.type
_entity.pdbx_description
1 polymer ?
#
loop_
_entity_poly.entity_id
_entity_poly.type
_entity_poly.pdbx_seq_one_letter_code
_entity_poly.pdbx_strand_id
1 'polypeptide(L)'
;RLAPDPARERHLQLLVPVAHLNAWLSALNQARLILAERYVVTEADMANEQLDPGRAKDVAVFQIHVLGWLLQLLVEYAGGAAA
;
A
#
# COMPACT_ATOMS: atom_id res chain seq x y z
N ARG A 1 3.53 -3.99 -35.66
CA ARG A 1 3.82 -3.77 -34.22
C ARG A 1 4.16 -2.29 -34.06
N LEU A 2 3.33 -1.50 -33.38
CA LEU A 2 3.74 -0.16 -32.97
C LEU A 2 4.88 -0.32 -31.94
N ALA A 3 5.98 0.41 -32.11
CA ALA A 3 6.99 0.53 -31.07
C ALA A 3 6.37 1.28 -29.87
N PRO A 4 6.68 0.90 -28.61
CA PRO A 4 6.24 1.65 -27.45
C PRO A 4 6.78 3.08 -27.51
N ASP A 5 5.90 4.06 -27.25
CA ASP A 5 6.24 5.48 -27.19
C ASP A 5 7.07 5.76 -25.91
N PRO A 6 8.34 6.21 -26.03
CA PRO A 6 9.21 6.48 -24.88
C PRO A 6 8.72 7.63 -23.99
N ALA A 7 7.72 8.42 -24.43
CA ALA A 7 7.21 9.59 -23.70
C ALA A 7 6.12 9.30 -22.66
N ARG A 8 5.83 8.04 -22.31
CA ARG A 8 4.72 7.70 -21.39
C ARG A 8 5.08 6.99 -20.10
N GLU A 9 6.30 7.16 -19.61
CA GLU A 9 6.58 6.93 -18.18
C GLU A 9 6.03 8.10 -17.36
N ARG A 10 4.71 8.05 -17.09
CA ARG A 10 4.08 8.98 -16.16
C ARG A 10 4.59 8.66 -14.76
N HIS A 11 5.61 9.40 -14.33
CA HIS A 11 6.07 9.38 -12.95
C HIS A 11 4.98 10.01 -12.08
N LEU A 12 4.30 9.18 -11.30
CA LEU A 12 3.33 9.64 -10.30
C LEU A 12 4.08 9.85 -8.99
N GLN A 13 4.01 11.06 -8.47
CA GLN A 13 4.58 11.40 -7.17
C GLN A 13 3.45 11.60 -6.15
N LEU A 14 3.61 11.03 -4.96
CA LEU A 14 2.74 11.27 -3.82
C LEU A 14 3.53 12.08 -2.78
N LEU A 15 3.06 13.29 -2.48
CA LEU A 15 3.62 14.11 -1.41
C LEU A 15 2.88 13.79 -0.09
N VAL A 16 3.63 13.35 0.92
CA VAL A 16 3.10 13.09 2.27
C VAL A 16 3.52 14.23 3.20
N PRO A 17 2.60 15.08 3.69
CA PRO A 17 2.94 16.15 4.61
C PRO A 17 3.40 15.61 5.96
N VAL A 18 4.68 15.82 6.29
CA VAL A 18 5.31 15.35 7.54
C VAL A 18 4.64 15.95 8.79
N ALA A 19 4.07 17.16 8.68
CA ALA A 19 3.33 17.81 9.76
C ALA A 19 2.16 16.97 10.32
N HIS A 20 1.69 15.98 9.54
CA HIS A 20 0.60 15.08 9.93
C HIS A 20 1.02 13.61 9.92
N LEU A 21 2.33 13.32 10.06
CA LEU A 21 2.88 11.96 9.96
C LEU A 21 2.14 10.95 10.84
N ASN A 22 1.87 11.29 12.11
CA ASN A 22 1.12 10.42 13.02
C ASN A 22 -0.30 10.09 12.53
N ALA A 23 -0.97 11.06 11.90
CA ALA A 23 -2.29 10.84 11.32
C ALA A 23 -2.21 9.90 10.10
N TRP A 24 -1.18 10.05 9.26
CA TRP A 24 -0.93 9.13 8.14
C TRP A 24 -0.64 7.71 8.62
N LEU A 25 0.24 7.53 9.61
CA LEU A 25 0.53 6.22 10.20
C LEU A 25 -0.74 5.54 10.72
N SER A 26 -1.56 6.28 11.47
CA SER A 26 -2.82 5.77 12.00
C SER A 26 -3.82 5.42 10.89
N ALA A 27 -4.00 6.31 9.91
CA ALA A 27 -4.94 6.11 8.81
C ALA A 27 -4.56 4.91 7.92
N LEU A 28 -3.28 4.75 7.59
CA LEU A 28 -2.79 3.61 6.81
C LEU A 28 -3.01 2.30 7.56
N ASN A 29 -2.72 2.27 8.86
CA ASN A 29 -2.96 1.08 9.67
C ASN A 29 -4.46 0.74 9.77
N GLN A 30 -5.31 1.74 10.00
CA GLN A 30 -6.77 1.55 10.03
C GLN A 30 -7.31 1.05 8.68
N ALA A 31 -6.85 1.61 7.56
CA ALA A 31 -7.26 1.17 6.23
C ALA A 31 -6.94 -0.32 5.99
N ARG A 32 -5.77 -0.79 6.44
CA ARG A 32 -5.41 -2.21 6.36
C ARG A 32 -6.35 -3.10 7.18
N LEU A 33 -6.64 -2.71 8.42
CA LEU A 33 -7.54 -3.46 9.30
C LEU A 33 -8.96 -3.52 8.74
N ILE A 34 -9.47 -2.39 8.23
CA ILE A 34 -10.80 -2.31 7.61
C ILE A 34 -10.88 -3.20 6.36
N LEU A 35 -9.85 -3.18 5.50
CA LEU A 35 -9.80 -4.05 4.32
C LEU A 35 -9.76 -5.53 4.71
N ALA A 36 -8.93 -5.87 5.70
CA ALA A 36 -8.82 -7.25 6.18
C ALA A 36 -10.16 -7.78 6.70
N GLU A 37 -10.85 -6.99 7.53
CA GLU A 37 -12.16 -7.35 8.07
C GLU A 37 -13.23 -7.42 6.97
N ARG A 38 -13.32 -6.39 6.12
CA ARG A 38 -14.35 -6.29 5.07
C ARG A 38 -14.31 -7.45 4.08
N TYR A 39 -13.12 -7.97 3.78
CA TYR A 39 -12.92 -9.04 2.80
C TYR A 39 -12.59 -10.39 3.44
N VAL A 40 -12.66 -10.48 4.79
CA VAL A 40 -12.36 -11.70 5.57
C VAL A 40 -11.01 -12.29 5.15
N VAL A 41 -9.99 -11.44 5.18
CA VAL A 41 -8.61 -11.80 4.81
C VAL A 41 -8.01 -12.65 5.91
N THR A 42 -7.49 -13.82 5.53
CA THR A 42 -6.82 -14.78 6.41
C THR A 42 -5.32 -14.76 6.18
N GLU A 43 -4.55 -15.40 7.06
CA GLU A 43 -3.11 -15.59 6.88
C GLU A 43 -2.78 -16.32 5.57
N ALA A 44 -3.60 -17.29 5.16
CA ALA A 44 -3.41 -18.01 3.90
C ALA A 44 -3.58 -17.10 2.69
N ASP A 45 -4.52 -16.14 2.74
CA ASP A 45 -4.67 -15.15 1.68
C ASP A 45 -3.46 -14.19 1.64
N MET A 46 -2.94 -13.82 2.81
CA MET A 46 -1.76 -12.94 2.92
C MET A 46 -0.48 -13.60 2.39
N ALA A 47 -0.38 -14.92 2.48
CA ALA A 47 0.74 -15.71 1.95
C ALA A 47 0.59 -16.08 0.46
N ASN A 48 -0.53 -15.73 -0.18
CA ASN A 48 -0.77 -16.07 -1.58
C ASN A 48 0.01 -15.14 -2.52
N GLU A 49 0.94 -15.71 -3.29
CA GLU A 49 1.74 -14.98 -4.30
C GLU A 49 1.00 -14.84 -5.65
N GLN A 50 -0.12 -15.54 -5.83
CA GLN A 50 -0.90 -15.57 -7.08
C GLN A 50 -2.23 -14.84 -6.88
N LEU A 51 -2.19 -13.52 -7.00
CA LEU A 51 -3.37 -12.65 -6.88
C LEU A 51 -4.07 -12.50 -8.23
N ASP A 52 -5.39 -12.70 -8.24
CA ASP A 52 -6.26 -12.46 -9.41
C ASP A 52 -6.91 -11.07 -9.32
N PRO A 53 -6.59 -10.10 -10.20
CA PRO A 53 -7.22 -8.78 -10.22
C PRO A 53 -8.74 -8.81 -10.44
N GLY A 54 -9.29 -9.90 -11.00
CA GLY A 54 -10.74 -10.12 -11.14
C GLY A 54 -11.43 -10.45 -9.82
N ARG A 55 -10.69 -10.87 -8.79
CA ARG A 55 -11.23 -11.24 -7.48
C ARG A 55 -11.06 -10.08 -6.50
N ALA A 56 -12.18 -9.54 -6.02
CA ALA A 56 -12.17 -8.39 -5.09
C ALA A 56 -11.35 -8.63 -3.81
N LYS A 57 -11.32 -9.87 -3.30
CA LYS A 57 -10.50 -10.25 -2.14
C LYS A 57 -8.99 -10.13 -2.43
N ASP A 58 -8.56 -10.49 -3.63
CA ASP A 58 -7.13 -10.40 -4.01
C ASP A 58 -6.69 -8.97 -4.25
N VAL A 59 -7.60 -8.15 -4.79
CA VAL A 59 -7.38 -6.69 -4.85
C VAL A 59 -7.23 -6.12 -3.43
N ALA A 60 -8.04 -6.56 -2.47
CA ALA A 60 -7.91 -6.13 -1.09
C ALA A 60 -6.60 -6.59 -0.44
N VAL A 61 -6.16 -7.84 -0.68
CA VAL A 61 -4.86 -8.36 -0.21
C VAL A 61 -3.71 -7.53 -0.78
N PHE A 62 -3.73 -7.24 -2.09
CA PHE A 62 -2.75 -6.36 -2.73
C PHE A 62 -2.73 -4.97 -2.07
N GLN A 63 -3.89 -4.36 -1.85
CA GLN A 63 -4.00 -3.06 -1.18
C GLN A 63 -3.43 -3.10 0.24
N ILE A 64 -3.70 -4.15 1.02
CA ILE A 64 -3.16 -4.31 2.39
C ILE A 64 -1.63 -4.36 2.35
N HIS A 65 -1.04 -5.08 1.39
CA HIS A 65 0.42 -5.14 1.20
C HIS A 65 1.01 -3.79 0.81
N VAL A 66 0.42 -3.08 -0.16
CA VAL A 66 0.87 -1.75 -0.57
C VAL A 66 0.79 -0.74 0.57
N LEU A 67 -0.33 -0.72 1.31
CA LEU A 67 -0.51 0.15 2.46
C LEU A 67 0.46 -0.21 3.60
N GLY A 68 0.77 -1.51 3.78
CA GLY A 68 1.77 -1.98 4.74
C GLY A 68 3.17 -1.52 4.39
N TRP A 69 3.54 -1.62 3.12
CA TRP A 69 4.82 -1.11 2.61
C TRP A 69 4.94 0.41 2.77
N LEU A 70 3.89 1.18 2.43
CA LEU A 70 3.88 2.63 2.66
C LEU A 70 3.98 2.98 4.15
N LEU A 71 3.26 2.26 5.01
CA LEU A 71 3.33 2.44 6.46
C LEU A 71 4.75 2.22 6.97
N GLN A 72 5.43 1.16 6.50
CA GLN A 72 6.80 0.86 6.87
C GLN A 72 7.76 2.00 6.49
N LEU A 73 7.67 2.53 5.27
CA LEU A 73 8.49 3.68 4.84
C LEU A 73 8.30 4.91 5.76
N LEU A 74 7.07 5.18 6.17
CA LEU A 74 6.77 6.29 7.08
C LEU A 74 7.28 6.05 8.50
N VAL A 75 7.24 4.80 9.00
CA VAL A 75 7.82 4.42 10.30
C VAL A 75 9.33 4.56 10.27
N GLU A 76 10.00 4.08 9.22
CA GLU A 76 11.45 4.22 9.05
C GLU A 76 11.88 5.68 8.98
N TYR A 77 11.13 6.51 8.25
CA TYR A 77 11.34 7.96 8.22
C TYR A 77 11.19 8.58 9.62
N ALA A 78 10.14 8.21 10.37
CA ALA A 78 9.91 8.72 11.72
C ALA A 78 11.04 8.32 12.69
N GLY A 79 11.51 7.07 12.60
CA GLY A 79 12.60 6.56 13.44
C GLY A 79 13.95 7.16 13.08
N GLY A 80 14.22 7.43 11.80
CA GLY A 80 15.43 8.10 11.33
C GLY A 80 15.45 9.61 11.60
N ALA A 81 14.28 10.27 11.67
CA ALA A 81 14.17 11.69 12.04
C ALA A 81 14.34 11.95 13.55
N ALA A 82 14.32 10.90 14.38
CA ALA A 82 14.53 10.96 15.82
C ALA A 82 16.00 10.70 16.24
N ALA A 83 16.89 10.42 15.28
CA ALA A 83 18.34 10.22 15.47
C ALA A 83 19.13 11.44 14.99
#